data_AF-A0A5J6E2V3-F1
#
_entry.id   AF-A0A5J6E2V3-F1
#
_cell.length_a   1.000
_cell.length_b   1.000
_cell.length_c   1.000
_cell.angle_alpha   90.00
_cell.angle_beta   90.00
_cell.angle_gamma   90.00
#
_symmetry.space_group_name_H-M   'P 1'
#
loop_
_entity.id
_entity.type
_entity.pdbx_description
1 polymer ?
#
loop_
_entity_poly.entity_id
_entity_poly.type
_entity_poly.pdbx_seq_one_letter_code
_entity_poly.pdbx_strand_id
1 'polypeptide(L)'
;KPEGKDYAIHKLILGTHTSDEQNHLIIASVQLPTDDATFDASHYDSDRGEFGGFGSVSGKIEIETKINHEGEVNRARYMPQRPCIIGTKTPSSDVLVFDITKHPNKPDPNGICKPDIRLKGHQKEGYGLSWNPSMPGHLLSASDDHTICLWDVRDKPKDARELMAKSVFTGHTAVVEDVSWHLLHDSLFGSVADD
;
A
#
# COMPACT_ATOMS: atom_id res chain seq x y z
N LYS A 1 -13.37 15.99 5.51
CA LYS A 1 -13.28 17.23 6.31
C LYS A 1 -14.17 17.05 7.53
N PRO A 2 -13.64 17.01 8.77
CA PRO A 2 -14.46 17.05 9.97
C PRO A 2 -15.22 18.39 10.04
N GLU A 3 -16.46 18.35 10.53
CA GLU A 3 -17.31 19.54 10.59
C GLU A 3 -16.69 20.61 11.52
N GLY A 4 -16.63 21.86 11.05
CA GLY A 4 -16.07 22.98 11.80
C GLY A 4 -14.54 22.96 11.97
N LYS A 5 -13.82 22.13 11.21
CA LYS A 5 -12.33 22.10 11.21
C LYS A 5 -11.76 22.70 9.93
N ASP A 6 -10.61 23.35 10.09
CA ASP A 6 -9.75 23.96 9.06
C ASP A 6 -8.76 22.95 8.44
N TYR A 7 -9.02 21.65 8.61
CA TYR A 7 -8.20 20.58 8.06
C TYR A 7 -9.05 19.43 7.48
N ALA A 8 -8.46 18.70 6.54
CA ALA A 8 -8.94 17.44 6.01
C ALA A 8 -8.09 16.29 6.55
N ILE A 9 -8.72 15.14 6.81
CA ILE A 9 -8.04 13.91 7.20
C ILE A 9 -7.87 13.05 5.95
N HIS A 10 -6.63 12.68 5.65
CA HIS A 10 -6.27 11.76 4.59
C HIS A 10 -5.60 10.53 5.17
N LYS A 11 -5.67 9.39 4.46
CA LYS A 11 -4.98 8.17 4.85
C LYS A 11 -3.74 7.95 4.00
N LEU A 12 -2.67 7.49 4.64
CA LEU A 12 -1.41 7.09 4.03
C LEU A 12 -1.20 5.60 4.27
N ILE A 13 -0.66 4.94 3.24
CA ILE A 13 -0.19 3.56 3.31
C ILE A 13 1.32 3.63 3.28
N LEU A 14 1.96 3.12 4.32
CA LEU A 14 3.41 3.13 4.49
C LEU A 14 3.91 1.70 4.72
N GLY A 15 5.16 1.47 4.39
CA GLY A 15 5.87 0.22 4.60
C GLY A 15 7.19 0.48 5.29
N THR A 16 7.68 -0.48 6.07
CA THR A 16 9.02 -0.40 6.66
C THR A 16 10.03 -1.20 5.86
N HIS A 17 11.30 -0.82 6.01
CA HIS A 17 12.45 -1.64 5.66
C HIS A 17 13.45 -1.57 6.82
N THR A 18 13.50 -2.63 7.61
CA THR A 18 14.33 -2.76 8.81
C THR A 18 15.25 -3.97 8.70
N SER A 19 16.46 -3.89 9.27
CA SER A 19 17.42 -5.00 9.25
C SER A 19 17.12 -6.06 10.31
N ASP A 20 16.98 -5.66 11.57
CA ASP A 20 16.86 -6.58 12.73
C ASP A 20 15.53 -6.45 13.49
N GLU A 21 14.64 -5.56 13.03
CA GLU A 21 13.32 -5.36 13.62
C GLU A 21 12.20 -5.94 12.75
N GLN A 22 11.06 -6.23 13.38
CA GLN A 22 9.86 -6.66 12.69
C GLN A 22 9.40 -5.60 11.68
N ASN A 23 9.23 -6.01 10.42
CA ASN A 23 8.69 -5.13 9.39
C ASN A 23 7.15 -5.04 9.46
N HIS A 24 6.60 -3.91 9.00
CA HIS A 24 5.18 -3.60 9.12
C HIS A 24 4.62 -2.95 7.86
N LEU A 25 3.38 -3.33 7.54
CA LEU A 25 2.45 -2.51 6.77
C LEU A 25 1.76 -1.54 7.73
N ILE A 26 1.84 -0.25 7.44
CA ILE A 26 1.39 0.83 8.32
C ILE A 26 0.30 1.65 7.64
N ILE A 27 -0.82 1.85 8.35
CA ILE A 27 -1.86 2.79 7.96
C ILE A 27 -1.78 3.98 8.91
N ALA A 28 -1.62 5.17 8.34
CA ALA A 28 -1.55 6.41 9.10
C ALA A 28 -2.62 7.40 8.61
N SER A 29 -3.13 8.23 9.49
CA SER A 29 -3.88 9.42 9.12
C SER A 29 -2.99 10.65 9.15
N VAL A 30 -3.22 11.56 8.22
CA VAL A 30 -2.57 12.86 8.16
C VAL A 30 -3.64 13.94 8.12
N GLN A 31 -3.45 14.96 8.95
CA GLN A 31 -4.26 16.17 8.93
C GLN A 31 -3.58 17.20 8.02
N LEU A 32 -4.25 17.55 6.92
CA LEU A 32 -3.79 18.55 5.96
C LEU A 32 -4.68 19.80 6.06
N PRO A 33 -4.11 21.01 6.12
CA PRO A 33 -4.90 22.24 6.09
C PRO A 33 -5.78 22.31 4.83
N THR A 34 -6.97 22.89 4.97
CA THR A 34 -7.85 23.16 3.82
C THR A 34 -7.56 24.54 3.22
N ASP A 35 -8.01 24.80 2.00
CA ASP A 35 -7.79 26.08 1.30
C ASP A 35 -8.38 27.29 2.05
N ASP A 36 -9.40 27.07 2.89
CA ASP A 36 -10.02 28.05 3.77
C ASP A 36 -9.31 28.24 5.12
N ALA A 37 -8.20 27.54 5.37
CA ALA A 37 -7.43 27.69 6.60
C ALA A 37 -6.74 29.07 6.64
N THR A 38 -7.10 29.89 7.63
CA THR A 38 -6.52 31.21 7.83
C THR A 38 -5.33 31.15 8.78
N PHE A 39 -4.21 31.76 8.39
CA PHE A 39 -3.03 31.92 9.23
C PHE A 39 -3.24 33.05 10.25
N ASP A 40 -3.20 32.75 11.55
CA ASP A 40 -3.28 33.75 12.62
C ASP A 40 -1.89 34.05 13.22
N ALA A 41 -1.25 35.11 12.74
CA ALA A 41 0.08 35.53 13.19
C ALA A 41 0.17 35.92 14.69
N SER A 42 -0.95 36.07 15.40
CA SER A 42 -0.98 36.49 16.81
C SER A 42 -0.56 35.41 17.80
N HIS A 43 -0.50 34.14 17.36
CA HIS A 43 -0.13 33.00 18.20
C HIS A 43 1.36 32.63 18.12
N TYR A 44 2.27 33.57 17.86
CA TYR A 44 3.70 33.29 17.85
C TYR A 44 4.22 32.86 19.24
N ASP A 45 4.78 31.65 19.35
CA ASP A 45 5.48 31.16 20.54
C ASP A 45 6.94 31.62 20.46
N SER A 46 7.25 32.67 21.22
CA SER A 46 8.58 33.26 21.29
C SER A 46 9.64 32.34 21.90
N ASP A 47 9.25 31.35 22.71
CA ASP A 47 10.18 30.44 23.38
C ASP A 47 10.64 29.31 22.44
N ARG A 48 9.77 28.91 21.51
CA ARG A 48 10.09 27.89 20.48
C ARG A 48 10.59 28.48 19.16
N GLY A 49 10.45 29.80 18.97
CA GLY A 49 10.72 30.44 17.69
C GLY A 49 9.73 30.00 16.59
N GLU A 50 8.53 29.57 16.99
CA GLU A 50 7.53 28.97 16.13
C GLU A 50 6.28 29.86 16.05
N PHE A 51 5.77 30.08 14.83
CA PHE A 51 4.49 30.76 14.64
C PHE A 51 3.34 29.79 14.99
N GLY A 52 2.66 29.96 16.12
CA GLY A 52 1.52 29.14 16.54
C GLY A 52 0.19 29.51 15.89
N GLY A 53 0.19 30.02 14.65
CA GLY A 53 -0.98 30.55 13.95
C GLY A 53 -1.85 29.54 13.21
N PHE A 54 -1.89 28.28 13.66
CA PHE A 54 -2.82 27.28 13.17
C PHE A 54 -3.37 26.51 14.37
N GLY A 55 -4.67 26.21 14.37
CA GLY A 55 -5.27 25.24 15.28
C GLY A 55 -4.68 23.82 15.17
N SER A 56 -3.62 23.61 14.39
CA SER A 56 -2.68 22.50 14.48
C SER A 56 -1.29 22.95 13.98
N VAL A 57 -0.35 23.22 14.89
CA VAL A 57 1.08 23.50 14.60
C VAL A 57 1.84 22.23 14.16
N SER A 58 1.17 21.26 13.56
CA SER A 58 1.83 20.11 12.95
C SER A 58 0.89 19.48 11.93
N GLY A 59 1.39 19.13 10.75
CA GLY A 59 0.79 18.05 9.97
C GLY A 59 0.87 16.80 10.83
N LYS A 60 -0.17 16.55 11.63
CA LYS A 60 -0.16 15.48 12.61
C LYS A 60 -0.35 14.18 11.86
N ILE A 61 0.75 13.45 11.69
CA ILE A 61 0.72 12.08 11.18
C ILE A 61 0.52 11.17 12.40
N GLU A 62 -0.59 10.45 12.43
CA GLU A 62 -0.91 9.47 13.47
C GLU A 62 -0.94 8.07 12.87
N ILE A 63 -0.18 7.15 13.46
CA ILE A 63 -0.25 5.74 13.06
C ILE A 63 -1.53 5.13 13.62
N GLU A 64 -2.46 4.74 12.74
CA GLU A 64 -3.74 4.11 13.12
C GLU A 64 -3.59 2.61 13.32
N THR A 65 -2.89 1.96 12.40
CA THR A 65 -2.79 0.49 12.34
C THR A 65 -1.38 0.08 11.93
N LYS A 66 -0.81 -0.88 12.66
CA LYS A 66 0.43 -1.58 12.30
C LYS A 66 0.14 -3.07 12.14
N ILE A 67 0.44 -3.62 10.97
CA ILE A 67 0.27 -5.04 10.65
C ILE A 67 1.66 -5.63 10.42
N ASN A 68 1.99 -6.73 11.09
CA ASN A 68 3.26 -7.45 10.85
C ASN A 68 3.34 -7.90 9.39
N HIS A 69 4.50 -7.70 8.78
CA HIS A 69 4.79 -8.05 7.41
C HIS A 69 6.01 -8.97 7.32
N GLU A 70 5.99 -9.92 6.39
CA GLU A 70 7.13 -10.81 6.11
C GLU A 70 8.16 -10.07 5.26
N GLY A 71 9.29 -9.72 5.87
CA GLY A 71 10.30 -8.88 5.23
C GLY A 71 9.81 -7.44 5.01
N GLU A 72 10.64 -6.62 4.37
CA GLU A 72 10.29 -5.25 4.02
C GLU A 72 9.14 -5.16 3.01
N VAL A 73 8.48 -4.01 3.00
CA VAL A 73 7.38 -3.73 2.08
C VAL A 73 7.95 -2.98 0.87
N ASN A 74 8.33 -3.71 -0.18
CA ASN A 74 8.89 -3.14 -1.40
C ASN A 74 7.91 -2.16 -2.09
N ARG A 75 6.62 -2.50 -2.08
CA ARG A 75 5.54 -1.64 -2.57
C ARG A 75 4.22 -2.03 -1.91
N ALA A 76 3.38 -1.05 -1.59
CA ALA A 76 2.01 -1.26 -1.14
C ALA A 76 1.02 -0.42 -1.95
N ARG A 77 -0.12 -1.01 -2.35
CA ARG A 77 -1.18 -0.34 -3.11
C ARG A 77 -2.56 -0.81 -2.65
N TYR A 78 -3.49 0.13 -2.49
CA TYR A 78 -4.88 -0.20 -2.20
C TYR A 78 -5.65 -0.54 -3.49
N MET A 79 -6.67 -1.40 -3.37
CA MET A 79 -7.60 -1.68 -4.44
C MET A 79 -8.59 -0.50 -4.59
N PRO A 80 -8.69 0.16 -5.76
CA PRO A 80 -9.48 1.38 -5.93
C PRO A 80 -10.96 1.25 -5.53
N GLN A 81 -11.57 0.10 -5.80
CA GLN A 81 -12.99 -0.14 -5.57
C GLN A 81 -13.29 -0.55 -4.12
N ARG A 82 -12.27 -0.95 -3.35
CA ARG A 82 -12.40 -1.24 -1.91
C ARG A 82 -11.06 -0.93 -1.20
N PRO A 83 -10.81 0.34 -0.82
CA PRO A 83 -9.51 0.80 -0.34
C PRO A 83 -8.98 0.14 0.93
N CYS A 84 -9.79 -0.64 1.65
CA CYS A 84 -9.32 -1.43 2.78
C CYS A 84 -8.53 -2.69 2.38
N ILE A 85 -8.62 -3.10 1.11
CA ILE A 85 -7.82 -4.20 0.56
C ILE A 85 -6.51 -3.62 0.03
N ILE A 86 -5.39 -4.12 0.53
CA ILE A 86 -4.05 -3.66 0.18
C ILE A 86 -3.23 -4.85 -0.31
N GLY A 87 -2.64 -4.71 -1.50
CA GLY A 87 -1.63 -5.62 -2.00
C GLY A 87 -0.23 -5.10 -1.64
N THR A 88 0.68 -6.00 -1.28
CA THR A 88 2.09 -5.68 -0.97
C THR A 88 3.06 -6.59 -1.71
N LYS A 89 4.16 -6.03 -2.18
CA LYS A 89 5.35 -6.76 -2.62
C LYS A 89 6.24 -7.06 -1.41
N THR A 90 6.79 -8.26 -1.39
CA THR A 90 7.73 -8.74 -0.38
C THR A 90 9.13 -8.93 -0.99
N PRO A 91 10.17 -9.18 -0.18
CA PRO A 91 11.51 -9.57 -0.64
C PRO A 91 11.58 -11.05 -1.08
N SER A 92 10.43 -11.72 -1.11
CA SER A 92 10.29 -13.10 -1.58
C SER A 92 9.50 -13.13 -2.90
N SER A 93 9.25 -14.32 -3.43
CA SER A 93 8.37 -14.53 -4.58
C SER A 93 6.91 -14.14 -4.36
N ASP A 94 6.49 -14.00 -3.10
CA ASP A 94 5.07 -13.88 -2.78
C ASP A 94 4.60 -12.42 -2.82
N VAL A 95 3.38 -12.24 -3.32
CA VAL A 95 2.62 -10.98 -3.17
C VAL A 95 1.55 -11.21 -2.11
N LEU A 96 1.47 -10.33 -1.12
CA LEU A 96 0.52 -10.49 -0.01
C LEU A 96 -0.67 -9.55 -0.18
N VAL A 97 -1.84 -9.99 0.26
CA VAL A 97 -3.06 -9.17 0.29
C VAL A 97 -3.60 -9.14 1.71
N PHE A 98 -3.92 -7.94 2.18
CA PHE A 98 -4.47 -7.67 3.51
C PHE A 98 -5.80 -6.94 3.39
N ASP A 99 -6.81 -7.37 4.14
CA ASP A 99 -8.01 -6.60 4.45
C ASP A 99 -7.80 -5.94 5.81
N ILE A 100 -7.36 -4.67 5.80
CA ILE A 100 -6.95 -3.96 7.02
C ILE A 100 -8.06 -3.86 8.07
N THR A 101 -9.33 -4.07 7.69
CA THR A 101 -10.46 -4.07 8.63
C THR A 101 -10.51 -5.32 9.53
N LYS A 102 -9.84 -6.40 9.12
CA LYS A 102 -9.78 -7.67 9.88
C LYS A 102 -8.56 -7.78 10.78
N HIS A 103 -7.69 -6.78 10.75
CA HIS A 103 -6.48 -6.74 11.55
C HIS A 103 -6.66 -5.82 12.76
N PRO A 104 -6.11 -6.18 13.93
CA PRO A 104 -6.07 -5.27 15.08
C PRO A 104 -5.16 -4.07 14.79
N ASN A 105 -5.45 -2.92 15.41
CA ASN A 105 -4.63 -1.71 15.27
C ASN A 105 -3.19 -1.89 15.77
N LYS A 106 -3.01 -2.77 16.77
CA LYS A 106 -1.70 -3.13 17.30
C LYS A 106 -1.25 -4.47 16.70
N PRO A 107 0.02 -4.58 16.27
CA PRO A 107 0.54 -5.82 15.69
C PRO A 107 0.57 -6.96 16.72
N ASP A 108 0.58 -8.19 16.22
CA ASP A 108 0.78 -9.40 17.04
C ASP A 108 2.18 -9.33 17.68
N PRO A 109 2.33 -9.45 19.01
CA PRO A 109 3.61 -9.29 19.69
C PRO A 109 4.63 -10.37 19.32
N ASN A 110 4.18 -11.49 18.72
CA ASN A 110 5.06 -12.56 18.27
C ASN A 110 5.63 -12.31 16.86
N GLY A 111 5.37 -11.16 16.24
CA GLY A 111 5.86 -10.85 14.89
C GLY A 111 5.18 -11.64 13.76
N ILE A 112 4.14 -12.41 14.05
CA ILE A 112 3.52 -13.29 13.06
C ILE A 112 2.77 -12.44 12.01
N CYS A 113 3.20 -12.54 10.75
CA CYS A 113 2.48 -12.02 9.59
C CYS A 113 1.31 -12.94 9.22
N LYS A 114 0.13 -12.35 8.96
CA LYS A 114 -1.11 -13.11 8.70
C LYS A 114 -1.86 -12.51 7.50
N PRO A 115 -1.35 -12.64 6.27
CA PRO A 115 -2.05 -12.12 5.10
C PRO A 115 -3.40 -12.82 4.89
N ASP A 116 -4.39 -12.11 4.36
CA ASP A 116 -5.68 -12.69 3.97
C ASP A 116 -5.53 -13.63 2.76
N ILE A 117 -4.61 -13.27 1.86
CA ILE A 117 -4.29 -14.02 0.64
C ILE A 117 -2.80 -13.91 0.37
N ARG A 118 -2.17 -15.04 0.08
CA ARG A 118 -0.81 -15.16 -0.45
C ARG A 118 -0.90 -15.50 -1.93
N LEU A 119 -0.52 -14.56 -2.77
CA LEU A 119 -0.54 -14.72 -4.22
C LEU A 119 0.77 -15.36 -4.68
N LYS A 120 0.64 -16.50 -5.36
CA LYS A 120 1.74 -17.32 -5.85
C LYS A 120 1.84 -17.24 -7.38
N GLY A 121 3.04 -17.29 -7.93
CA GLY A 121 3.27 -17.30 -9.37
C GLY A 121 4.69 -16.90 -9.76
N HIS A 122 5.22 -15.88 -9.09
CA HIS A 122 6.62 -15.46 -9.25
C HIS A 122 7.60 -16.45 -8.60
N GLN A 123 8.88 -16.31 -8.94
CA GLN A 123 10.00 -17.06 -8.39
C GLN A 123 11.03 -16.17 -7.68
N LYS A 124 10.91 -14.85 -7.82
CA LYS A 124 11.76 -13.86 -7.15
C LYS A 124 10.92 -12.67 -6.68
N GLU A 125 11.54 -11.77 -5.93
CA GLU A 125 10.93 -10.51 -5.52
C GLU A 125 10.65 -9.57 -6.71
N GLY A 126 10.20 -8.36 -6.39
CA GLY A 126 10.11 -7.26 -7.35
C GLY A 126 9.39 -6.05 -6.77
N TYR A 127 9.20 -5.03 -7.61
CA TYR A 127 8.64 -3.75 -7.18
C TYR A 127 7.30 -3.41 -7.85
N GLY A 128 7.12 -3.69 -9.13
CA GLY A 128 5.89 -3.36 -9.86
C GLY A 128 4.63 -3.99 -9.24
N LEU A 129 3.59 -3.17 -9.05
CA LEU A 129 2.32 -3.58 -8.45
C LEU A 129 1.20 -2.61 -8.85
N SER A 130 0.15 -3.12 -9.50
CA SER A 130 -0.95 -2.27 -10.01
C SER A 130 -2.31 -2.96 -9.94
N TRP A 131 -3.25 -2.35 -9.23
CA TRP A 131 -4.66 -2.75 -9.23
C TRP A 131 -5.38 -2.17 -10.42
N ASN A 132 -6.23 -2.97 -11.06
CA ASN A 132 -7.07 -2.49 -12.16
C ASN A 132 -8.18 -1.57 -11.61
N PRO A 133 -8.33 -0.33 -12.10
CA PRO A 133 -9.35 0.60 -11.61
C PRO A 133 -10.76 0.28 -12.12
N SER A 134 -10.89 -0.46 -13.22
CA SER A 134 -12.18 -0.83 -13.84
C SER A 134 -12.64 -2.23 -13.43
N MET A 135 -11.71 -3.15 -13.16
CA MET A 135 -11.99 -4.54 -12.80
C MET A 135 -11.62 -4.82 -11.35
N PRO A 136 -12.59 -4.83 -10.41
CA PRO A 136 -12.32 -5.12 -9.01
C PRO A 136 -11.57 -6.43 -8.84
N GLY A 137 -10.54 -6.43 -8.00
CA GLY A 137 -9.79 -7.63 -7.65
C GLY A 137 -8.69 -8.05 -8.62
N HIS A 138 -8.61 -7.45 -9.81
CA HIS A 138 -7.51 -7.71 -10.74
C HIS A 138 -6.25 -6.96 -10.29
N LEU A 139 -5.17 -7.71 -10.04
CA LEU A 139 -3.88 -7.21 -9.59
C LEU A 139 -2.78 -7.72 -10.51
N LEU A 140 -1.94 -6.81 -11.01
CA LEU A 140 -0.68 -7.12 -11.68
C LEU A 140 0.49 -6.95 -10.71
N SER A 141 1.50 -7.80 -10.85
CA SER A 141 2.83 -7.53 -10.30
C SER A 141 3.96 -7.88 -11.27
N ALA A 142 5.05 -7.13 -11.16
CA ALA A 142 6.30 -7.33 -11.87
C ALA A 142 7.35 -7.99 -10.95
N SER A 143 8.35 -8.65 -11.53
CA SER A 143 9.39 -9.36 -10.77
C SER A 143 10.73 -9.48 -11.50
N ASP A 144 11.78 -9.65 -10.71
CA ASP A 144 13.15 -10.01 -11.08
C ASP A 144 13.28 -11.38 -11.74
N ASP A 145 12.19 -12.16 -11.78
CA ASP A 145 12.10 -13.41 -12.54
C ASP A 145 11.73 -13.20 -14.02
N HIS A 146 11.68 -11.94 -14.46
CA HIS A 146 11.40 -11.50 -15.84
C HIS A 146 9.93 -11.68 -16.26
N THR A 147 9.04 -11.95 -15.30
CA THR A 147 7.63 -12.19 -15.57
C THR A 147 6.73 -11.12 -14.97
N ILE A 148 5.51 -11.07 -15.51
CA ILE A 148 4.40 -10.32 -14.94
C ILE A 148 3.32 -11.33 -14.58
N CYS A 149 2.82 -11.30 -13.36
CA CYS A 149 1.72 -12.14 -12.93
C CYS A 149 0.42 -11.34 -12.78
N LEU A 150 -0.70 -11.97 -13.14
CA LEU A 150 -2.06 -11.47 -12.96
C LEU A 150 -2.85 -12.40 -12.04
N TRP A 151 -3.52 -11.83 -11.04
CA TRP A 151 -4.50 -12.53 -10.20
C TRP A 151 -5.85 -11.81 -10.21
N ASP A 152 -6.93 -12.57 -10.02
CA ASP A 152 -8.21 -12.04 -9.53
C ASP A 152 -8.38 -12.49 -8.09
N VAL A 153 -8.18 -11.58 -7.13
CA VAL A 153 -8.21 -11.92 -5.69
C VAL A 153 -9.60 -12.33 -5.19
N ARG A 154 -10.64 -12.16 -6.01
CA ARG A 154 -12.01 -12.61 -5.71
C ARG A 154 -12.20 -14.09 -6.03
N ASP A 155 -11.35 -14.68 -6.87
CA ASP A 155 -11.39 -16.10 -7.23
C ASP A 155 -10.93 -17.00 -6.07
N LYS A 156 -10.54 -16.43 -4.92
CA LYS A 156 -10.09 -17.15 -3.73
C LYS A 156 -11.18 -18.11 -3.20
N PRO A 157 -10.91 -19.43 -3.16
CA PRO A 157 -11.77 -20.38 -2.46
C PRO A 157 -11.93 -20.01 -0.98
N LYS A 158 -13.09 -20.30 -0.38
CA LYS A 158 -13.45 -19.84 0.98
C LYS A 158 -12.39 -20.16 2.05
N ASP A 159 -11.71 -21.29 1.93
CA ASP A 159 -10.71 -21.76 2.91
C ASP A 159 -9.26 -21.68 2.41
N ALA A 160 -9.03 -21.30 1.15
CA ALA A 160 -7.68 -21.19 0.61
C ALA A 160 -7.03 -19.88 1.08
N ARG A 161 -5.83 -19.98 1.66
CA ARG A 161 -4.98 -18.81 1.97
C ARG A 161 -4.04 -18.44 0.83
N GLU A 162 -3.95 -19.30 -0.19
CA GLU A 162 -3.07 -19.12 -1.33
C GLU A 162 -3.89 -19.05 -2.62
N LEU A 163 -3.42 -18.26 -3.58
CA LEU A 163 -4.02 -18.13 -4.90
C LEU A 163 -2.93 -18.12 -5.97
N MET A 164 -3.03 -19.04 -6.93
CA MET A 164 -2.10 -19.10 -8.06
C MET A 164 -2.42 -18.02 -9.09
N ALA A 165 -1.39 -17.56 -9.80
CA ALA A 165 -1.54 -16.61 -10.90
C ALA A 165 -2.52 -17.15 -11.95
N LYS A 166 -3.47 -16.30 -12.33
CA LYS A 166 -4.42 -16.57 -13.41
C LYS A 166 -3.73 -16.52 -14.77
N SER A 167 -2.73 -15.65 -14.91
CA SER A 167 -1.91 -15.53 -16.11
C SER A 167 -0.50 -15.09 -15.73
N VAL A 168 0.48 -15.57 -16.49
CA VAL A 168 1.89 -15.18 -16.38
C VAL A 168 2.33 -14.72 -17.78
N PHE A 169 2.82 -13.50 -17.89
CA PHE A 169 3.31 -12.91 -19.12
C PHE A 169 4.83 -12.93 -19.11
N THR A 170 5.44 -13.47 -20.17
CA THR A 170 6.89 -13.73 -20.29
C THR A 170 7.47 -13.01 -21.51
N GLY A 171 7.05 -11.77 -21.73
CA GLY A 171 7.48 -10.97 -22.88
C GLY A 171 8.86 -10.33 -22.71
N HIS A 172 9.25 -10.03 -21.48
CA HIS A 172 10.56 -9.46 -21.15
C HIS A 172 11.63 -10.54 -20.98
N THR A 173 12.88 -10.14 -21.19
CA THR A 173 14.08 -10.97 -21.11
C THR A 173 15.00 -10.58 -19.94
N ALA A 174 14.69 -9.49 -19.25
CA ALA A 174 15.36 -8.99 -18.05
C ALA A 174 14.35 -8.69 -16.92
N VAL A 175 14.84 -8.13 -15.81
CA VAL A 175 14.04 -7.77 -14.63
C VAL A 175 12.90 -6.83 -15.03
N VAL A 176 11.66 -7.16 -14.66
CA VAL A 176 10.51 -6.28 -14.91
C VAL A 176 10.33 -5.35 -13.71
N GLU A 177 10.53 -4.06 -13.96
CA GLU A 177 10.61 -3.03 -12.93
C GLU A 177 9.23 -2.51 -12.51
N ASP A 178 8.38 -2.20 -13.48
CA ASP A 178 7.04 -1.69 -13.19
C ASP A 178 5.97 -2.17 -14.17
N VAL A 179 4.73 -2.18 -13.68
CA VAL A 179 3.51 -2.51 -14.41
C VAL A 179 2.42 -1.52 -14.03
N SER A 180 1.62 -1.11 -15.00
CA SER A 180 0.49 -0.22 -14.75
C SER A 180 -0.69 -0.51 -15.66
N TRP A 181 -1.86 -0.72 -15.06
CA TRP A 181 -3.12 -0.79 -15.81
C TRP A 181 -3.43 0.55 -16.48
N HIS A 182 -4.01 0.47 -17.69
CA HIS A 182 -4.63 1.62 -18.30
C HIS A 182 -5.86 2.04 -17.48
N LEU A 183 -6.07 3.35 -17.32
CA LEU A 183 -7.12 3.87 -16.42
C LEU A 183 -8.54 3.77 -17.00
N LEU A 184 -8.67 3.63 -18.33
CA LEU A 184 -9.96 3.60 -19.03
C LEU A 184 -10.26 2.28 -19.73
N HIS A 185 -9.23 1.50 -20.04
CA HIS A 185 -9.37 0.28 -20.84
C HIS A 185 -8.98 -0.90 -19.95
N ASP A 186 -9.97 -1.67 -19.55
CA ASP A 186 -9.86 -2.73 -18.56
C ASP A 186 -8.89 -3.88 -18.93
N SER A 187 -8.58 -4.00 -20.21
CA SER A 187 -7.79 -5.09 -20.79
C SER A 187 -6.39 -4.65 -21.24
N LEU A 188 -6.04 -3.38 -21.03
CA LEU A 188 -4.73 -2.83 -21.40
C LEU A 188 -3.90 -2.50 -20.16
N PHE A 189 -2.64 -2.90 -20.18
CA PHE A 189 -1.63 -2.46 -19.22
C PHE A 189 -0.30 -2.24 -19.94
N GLY A 190 0.57 -1.44 -19.34
CA GLY A 190 1.97 -1.29 -19.78
C GLY A 190 2.92 -1.92 -18.77
N SER A 191 4.09 -2.35 -19.26
CA SER A 191 5.21 -2.82 -18.45
C SER A 191 6.52 -2.23 -18.95
N VAL A 192 7.48 -2.08 -18.03
CA VAL A 192 8.85 -1.67 -18.33
C VAL A 192 9.81 -2.58 -17.59
N ALA A 193 10.98 -2.81 -18.19
CA ALA A 193 11.99 -3.73 -17.71
C ALA A 193 13.38 -3.20 -18.07
N ASP A 194 14.42 -3.91 -17.63
CA ASP A 194 15.83 -3.60 -17.89
C ASP A 194 16.29 -3.86 -19.34
N ASP A 195 15.44 -4.39 -20.21
CA ASP A 195 15.76 -4.77 -21.60
C ASP A 195 15.43 -3.72 -22.69
#